data_AF-A0A9P5YNC8-F1
#
_entry.id   AF-A0A9P5YNC8-F1
#
_cell.length_a   1.000
_cell.length_b   1.000
_cell.length_c   1.000
_cell.angle_alpha   90.00
_cell.angle_beta   90.00
_cell.angle_gamma   90.00
#
_symmetry.space_group_name_H-M   'P 1'
#
loop_
_entity.id
_entity.type
_entity.pdbx_description
1 polymer ?
#
loop_
_entity_poly.entity_id
_entity_poly.type
_entity_poly.pdbx_seq_one_letter_code
_entity_poly.pdbx_strand_id
1 'polypeptide(L)'
;MIFVGLVATEPATQGCGYGDALLEAINDIMNAAKLFMWLTSSNVLNDAFYNSHGFESIGTFYLGEGNPTWTEKPTPVQIRVQEQA
;
A
#
# COMPACT_ATOMS: atom_id res chain seq x y z
N MET A 1 2.93 12.53 -8.90
CA MET A 1 2.35 11.33 -8.27
C MET A 1 3.45 10.30 -8.12
N ILE A 2 3.51 9.63 -6.98
CA ILE A 2 4.42 8.50 -6.73
C ILE A 2 3.56 7.25 -6.55
N PHE A 3 3.95 6.16 -7.19
CA PHE A 3 3.32 4.85 -7.03
C PHE A 3 4.24 3.96 -6.18
N VAL A 4 3.75 3.50 -5.04
CA VAL A 4 4.46 2.53 -4.19
C VAL A 4 4.10 1.14 -4.67
N GLY A 5 4.91 0.58 -5.57
CA GLY A 5 4.63 -0.72 -6.19
C GLY A 5 4.89 -1.92 -5.29
N LEU A 6 5.90 -1.83 -4.41
CA LEU A 6 6.24 -2.88 -3.45
C LEU A 6 7.07 -2.29 -2.31
N VAL A 7 6.75 -2.68 -1.08
CA VAL A 7 7.61 -2.52 0.10
C VAL A 7 7.85 -3.91 0.67
N ALA A 8 9.12 -4.27 0.83
CA ALA A 8 9.49 -5.58 1.33
C ALA A 8 10.72 -5.48 2.23
N THR A 9 10.74 -6.32 3.25
CA THR A 9 11.89 -6.53 4.13
C THR A 9 12.18 -8.03 4.20
N GLU A 10 13.42 -8.39 4.53
CA GLU A 10 13.76 -9.77 4.85
C GLU A 10 12.86 -10.27 6.01
N PRO A 11 12.23 -11.46 5.92
CA PRO A 11 11.37 -11.99 6.98
C PRO A 11 12.02 -12.00 8.37
N ALA A 12 13.30 -12.35 8.45
CA ALA A 12 14.05 -12.39 9.70
C ALA A 12 14.26 -11.01 10.36
N THR A 13 13.97 -9.91 9.65
CA THR A 13 14.14 -8.54 10.12
C THR A 13 12.84 -7.74 10.20
N GLN A 14 11.70 -8.41 10.11
CA GLN A 14 10.40 -7.77 10.35
C GLN A 14 10.29 -7.28 11.80
N GLY A 15 9.55 -6.18 12.00
CA GLY A 15 9.41 -5.54 13.32
C GLY A 15 10.62 -4.70 13.74
N CYS A 16 11.65 -4.57 12.90
CA CYS A 16 12.83 -3.73 13.16
C CYS A 16 12.71 -2.29 12.60
N GLY A 17 11.56 -1.90 12.05
CA GLY A 17 11.32 -0.56 11.51
C GLY A 17 11.86 -0.31 10.09
N TYR A 18 12.35 -1.32 9.38
CA TYR A 18 12.87 -1.14 8.01
C TYR A 18 11.77 -0.78 7.00
N GLY A 19 10.57 -1.34 7.15
CA GLY A 19 9.43 -0.95 6.33
C GLY A 19 9.05 0.52 6.54
N ASP A 20 9.07 0.97 7.80
CA ASP A 20 8.81 2.36 8.15
C ASP A 20 9.87 3.28 7.53
N ALA A 21 11.16 2.96 7.71
CA ALA A 21 12.25 3.75 7.14
C ALA A 21 12.17 3.88 5.61
N LEU A 22 11.72 2.84 4.91
CA LEU A 22 11.51 2.88 3.47
C LEU A 22 10.35 3.81 3.08
N LEU A 23 9.20 3.72 3.76
CA LEU A 23 8.06 4.60 3.46
C LEU A 23 8.35 6.05 3.83
N GLU A 24 9.05 6.31 4.95
CA GLU A 24 9.44 7.67 5.33
C GLU A 24 10.38 8.32 4.31
N ALA A 25 11.34 7.56 3.76
CA ALA A 25 12.19 8.08 2.70
C ALA A 25 11.38 8.50 1.44
N ILE A 26 10.28 7.81 1.15
CA ILE A 26 9.40 8.17 0.03
C ILE A 26 8.48 9.35 0.43
N ASN A 27 8.04 9.42 1.69
CA ASN A 27 7.32 10.58 2.24
C ASN A 27 8.12 11.87 2.06
N ASP A 28 9.41 11.84 2.38
CA ASP A 28 10.31 12.99 2.21
C ASP A 28 10.34 13.47 0.74
N ILE A 29 10.41 12.54 -0.21
CA ILE A 29 10.37 12.84 -1.64
C ILE A 29 9.00 13.43 -2.04
N MET A 30 7.91 12.81 -1.59
CA MET A 30 6.55 13.27 -1.84
C MET A 30 6.37 14.71 -1.36
N ASN A 31 6.77 14.99 -0.11
CA ASN A 31 6.64 16.30 0.53
C ASN A 31 7.48 17.36 -0.19
N ALA A 32 8.76 17.06 -0.48
CA ALA A 32 9.63 17.99 -1.18
C ALA A 32 9.12 18.33 -2.59
N ALA A 33 8.55 17.35 -3.30
CA ALA A 33 8.04 17.50 -4.65
C ALA A 33 6.56 17.96 -4.70
N LYS A 34 5.91 18.14 -3.55
CA LYS A 34 4.47 18.45 -3.44
C LYS A 34 3.60 17.49 -4.25
N LEU A 35 3.93 16.21 -4.21
CA LEU A 35 3.19 15.14 -4.85
C LEU A 35 2.24 14.47 -3.86
N PHE A 36 1.47 13.51 -4.35
CA PHE A 36 0.74 12.52 -3.55
C PHE A 36 1.29 11.13 -3.87
N MET A 37 1.08 10.19 -2.95
CA MET A 37 1.41 8.79 -3.11
C MET A 37 0.16 7.93 -3.22
N TRP A 38 0.26 6.81 -3.92
CA TRP A 38 -0.80 5.81 -3.94
C TRP A 38 -0.23 4.39 -4.09
N LEU A 39 -1.03 3.41 -3.69
CA LEU A 39 -0.71 1.99 -3.81
C LEU A 39 -1.98 1.14 -3.94
N THR A 40 -1.78 -0.12 -4.33
CA THR A 40 -2.77 -1.17 -4.18
C THR A 40 -2.32 -2.17 -3.13
N SER A 41 -3.24 -2.59 -2.25
CA SER A 41 -2.96 -3.62 -1.24
C SER A 41 -4.05 -4.68 -1.27
N SER A 42 -3.66 -5.94 -1.43
CA SER A 42 -4.55 -7.10 -1.33
C SER A 42 -4.48 -7.82 0.02
N ASN A 43 -3.54 -7.42 0.88
CA ASN A 43 -3.36 -8.01 2.20
C ASN A 43 -3.87 -7.06 3.29
N VAL A 44 -5.05 -7.36 3.84
CA VAL A 44 -5.68 -6.58 4.90
C VAL A 44 -4.84 -6.50 6.18
N LEU A 45 -3.88 -7.41 6.38
CA LEU A 45 -2.96 -7.35 7.52
C LEU A 45 -2.02 -6.14 7.44
N ASN A 46 -1.81 -5.58 6.25
CA ASN A 46 -0.98 -4.40 6.05
C ASN A 46 -1.75 -3.09 6.32
N ASP A 47 -3.06 -3.16 6.59
CA ASP A 47 -3.91 -1.97 6.72
C ASP A 47 -3.41 -1.05 7.84
N ALA A 48 -3.07 -1.62 9.01
CA ALA A 48 -2.54 -0.83 10.13
C ALA A 48 -1.20 -0.16 9.79
N PHE A 49 -0.33 -0.86 9.05
CA PHE A 49 0.96 -0.34 8.61
C PHE A 49 0.76 0.83 7.63
N TYR A 50 -0.04 0.68 6.59
CA TYR A 50 -0.25 1.79 5.65
C TYR A 50 -1.01 2.96 6.28
N ASN A 51 -1.97 2.68 7.17
CA ASN A 51 -2.69 3.74 7.92
C ASN A 51 -1.73 4.55 8.80
N SER A 52 -0.74 3.93 9.45
CA SER A 52 0.22 4.65 10.28
C SER A 52 1.13 5.58 9.47
N HIS A 53 1.24 5.35 8.16
CA HIS A 53 1.96 6.22 7.22
C HIS A 53 1.05 7.25 6.52
N GLY A 54 -0.22 7.37 6.93
CA GLY A 54 -1.14 8.37 6.39
C GLY A 54 -1.86 7.97 5.10
N PHE A 55 -1.78 6.71 4.68
CA PHE A 55 -2.60 6.22 3.59
C PHE A 55 -4.04 5.96 4.04
N GLU A 56 -4.99 6.39 3.22
CA GLU A 56 -6.41 6.10 3.37
C GLU A 56 -6.91 5.24 2.21
N SER A 57 -7.86 4.33 2.48
CA SER A 57 -8.49 3.55 1.41
C SER A 57 -9.57 4.39 0.72
N ILE A 58 -9.43 4.58 -0.59
CA ILE A 58 -10.37 5.36 -1.42
C ILE A 58 -11.29 4.48 -2.25
N GLY A 59 -11.05 3.16 -2.26
CA GLY A 59 -11.83 2.22 -3.03
C GLY A 59 -11.32 0.79 -2.87
N THR A 60 -12.17 -0.17 -3.22
CA THR A 60 -11.83 -1.59 -3.26
C THR A 60 -12.41 -2.20 -4.52
N PHE A 61 -11.63 -3.04 -5.20
CA PHE A 61 -12.13 -3.91 -6.26
C PHE A 61 -11.81 -5.37 -5.91
N TYR A 62 -12.49 -6.32 -6.54
CA TYR A 62 -12.31 -7.74 -6.26
C TYR A 62 -11.65 -8.42 -7.46
N LEU A 63 -10.41 -8.85 -7.28
CA LEU A 63 -9.67 -9.58 -8.30
C LEU A 63 -10.34 -10.94 -8.52
N GLY A 64 -10.70 -11.24 -9.77
CA GLY A 64 -11.38 -12.48 -10.15
C GLY A 64 -12.91 -12.40 -10.13
N GLU A 65 -13.50 -11.31 -9.65
CA GLU A 65 -14.95 -11.12 -9.68
C GLU A 65 -15.47 -11.13 -11.13
N GLY A 66 -16.48 -11.96 -11.39
CA GLY A 66 -17.09 -12.11 -12.71
C GLY A 66 -16.21 -12.79 -13.76
N ASN A 67 -15.01 -13.26 -13.42
CA ASN A 67 -14.14 -13.96 -14.36
C ASN A 67 -14.45 -15.47 -14.37
N PRO A 68 -14.96 -16.04 -15.50
CA PRO A 68 -15.38 -17.44 -15.56
C PRO A 68 -14.22 -18.45 -15.47
N THR A 69 -12.97 -18.00 -15.64
CA THR A 69 -11.78 -18.87 -15.52
C THR A 69 -11.03 -18.71 -14.21
N TRP A 70 -11.51 -17.83 -13.31
CA TRP A 70 -10.92 -17.65 -11.99
C TRP A 70 -11.37 -18.77 -11.05
N THR A 71 -10.42 -19.50 -10.48
CA THR A 71 -10.70 -20.71 -9.67
C THR A 71 -10.70 -20.47 -8.16
N GLU A 72 -10.19 -19.32 -7.72
CA GLU A 72 -10.09 -18.96 -6.31
C GLU A 72 -11.27 -18.08 -5.87
N LYS A 73 -11.37 -17.79 -4.57
CA LYS A 73 -12.29 -16.74 -4.11
C LYS A 73 -11.84 -15.37 -4.68
N PRO A 74 -12.77 -14.47 -5.05
CA PRO A 74 -12.39 -13.12 -5.42
C PRO A 74 -11.61 -12.45 -4.29
N THR A 75 -10.46 -11.87 -4.62
CA THR A 75 -9.55 -11.28 -3.63
C THR A 75 -9.76 -9.77 -3.56
N PRO A 76 -10.08 -9.19 -2.40
CA PRO A 76 -10.21 -7.74 -2.28
C PRO A 76 -8.85 -7.08 -2.51
N VAL A 77 -8.83 -6.03 -3.32
CA VAL A 77 -7.69 -5.16 -3.55
C VAL A 77 -8.11 -3.73 -3.28
N GLN A 78 -7.54 -3.16 -2.24
CA GLN A 78 -7.78 -1.79 -1.82
C GLN A 78 -6.89 -0.84 -2.62
N ILE A 79 -7.47 0.24 -3.14
CA ILE A 79 -6.73 1.40 -3.66
C ILE A 79 -6.55 2.35 -2.48
N ARG A 80 -5.31 2.73 -2.20
CA ARG A 80 -4.95 3.60 -1.09
C ARG A 80 -4.17 4.81 -1.57
N VAL A 81 -4.45 5.96 -0.99
CA VAL A 81 -3.81 7.24 -1.32
C VAL A 81 -3.34 7.93 -0.05
N GLN A 82 -2.19 8.58 -0.12
CA GLN A 82 -1.72 9.53 0.86
C GLN A 82 -1.57 10.88 0.16
N GLU A 83 -2.44 11.81 0.52
CA GLU A 83 -2.37 13.21 0.15
C GLU A 83 -1.71 13.96 1.31
N GLN A 84 -0.93 15.01 1.03
CA GLN A 84 -0.11 15.73 2.02
C GLN A 84 -0.82 15.92 3.38
N ALA A 85 -0.09 15.66 4.47
CA ALA A 85 -0.49 16.03 5.83
C ALA A 85 -0.17 17.51 6.11
#